data_AF-A0A4Q5N268-F1
#
_entry.id   AF-A0A4Q5N268-F1
#
_cell.length_a   1.000
_cell.length_b   1.000
_cell.length_c   1.000
_cell.angle_alpha   90.00
_cell.angle_beta   90.00
_cell.angle_gamma   90.00
#
_symmetry.space_group_name_H-M   'P 1'
#
loop_
_entity.id
_entity.type
_entity.pdbx_description
1 polymer ?
#
loop_
_entity_poly.entity_id
_entity_poly.type
_entity_poly.pdbx_seq_one_letter_code
_entity_poly.pdbx_strand_id
1 'polypeptide(L)' 'MEPNAARLVYGASVTAQNLSAAHNVSVDEGRRHAGVCAQLHLPTGRMCTLPHGHPDSCEFVAPDQVDASLARQQRVGD' A
#
# COMPACT_ATOMS: atom_id res chain seq x y z
N MET A 1 13.77 56.93 -21.77
CA MET A 1 13.32 56.45 -20.45
C MET A 1 12.70 55.09 -20.66
N GLU A 2 13.48 54.03 -20.44
CA GLU A 2 12.99 52.64 -20.43
C GLU A 2 12.13 52.40 -19.19
N PRO A 3 11.23 51.41 -19.19
CA PRO A 3 11.61 50.09 -18.65
C PRO A 3 10.88 48.95 -19.43
N ASN A 4 11.04 47.64 -19.23
CA ASN A 4 11.56 46.83 -18.15
C ASN A 4 11.85 45.43 -18.73
N ALA A 5 13.03 44.88 -18.45
CA ALA A 5 13.36 43.49 -18.73
C ALA A 5 12.72 42.57 -17.67
N ALA A 6 11.82 41.68 -18.09
CA ALA A 6 11.51 40.46 -17.34
C ALA A 6 11.00 39.37 -18.29
N ARG A 7 11.93 38.55 -18.81
CA ARG A 7 11.58 37.24 -19.38
C ARG A 7 11.09 36.37 -18.23
N LEU A 8 9.78 36.14 -18.17
CA LEU A 8 9.18 35.09 -17.35
C LEU A 8 9.69 33.72 -17.86
N VAL A 9 10.74 33.20 -17.24
CA VAL A 9 11.04 31.76 -17.29
C VAL A 9 10.24 31.12 -16.16
N TYR A 10 8.97 30.84 -16.43
CA TYR A 10 8.21 29.84 -15.68
C TYR A 10 7.87 28.70 -16.64
N GLY A 11 8.91 27.96 -17.03
CA GLY A 11 8.77 26.66 -17.68
C GLY A 11 8.39 25.61 -16.62
N ALA A 12 7.14 25.64 -16.16
CA ALA A 12 6.56 24.53 -15.42
C ALA A 12 6.30 23.37 -16.40
N SER A 13 7.36 22.67 -16.80
CA SER A 13 7.25 21.45 -17.60
C SER A 13 7.00 20.27 -16.67
N VAL A 14 5.72 19.95 -16.54
CA VAL A 14 5.12 18.70 -16.06
C VAL A 14 6.03 17.49 -16.27
N THR A 15 6.47 16.86 -15.18
CA THR A 15 6.51 15.39 -15.07
C THR A 15 6.15 14.95 -13.66
N ALA A 16 5.04 15.50 -13.14
CA ALA A 16 4.24 14.86 -12.10
C ALA A 16 3.52 13.58 -12.60
N GLN A 17 4.07 12.89 -13.61
CA GLN A 17 3.45 11.77 -14.32
C GLN A 17 4.15 10.43 -14.05
N ASN A 18 5.14 10.40 -13.12
CA ASN A 18 5.63 9.16 -12.54
C ASN A 18 5.58 9.19 -11.00
N LEU A 19 4.57 9.87 -10.46
CA LEU A 19 4.10 9.55 -9.13
C LEU A 19 3.35 8.24 -9.30
N SER A 20 4.06 7.14 -9.03
CA SER A 20 3.49 5.81 -8.77
C SER A 20 2.07 5.99 -8.30
N ALA A 21 1.09 5.48 -9.06
CA ALA A 21 -0.31 5.55 -8.67
C ALA A 21 -0.39 5.19 -7.19
N ALA A 22 -0.59 6.21 -6.35
CA ALA A 22 -0.61 6.06 -4.91
C ALA A 22 -1.93 5.38 -4.62
N HIS A 23 -1.97 4.08 -4.88
CA HIS A 23 -3.09 3.23 -4.55
C HIS A 23 -3.14 3.27 -3.04
N ASN A 24 -4.07 4.05 -2.50
CA ASN A 24 -4.36 4.10 -1.08
C ASN A 24 -4.66 2.67 -0.64
N VAL A 25 -3.65 2.03 -0.06
CA VAL A 25 -3.74 0.66 0.40
C VAL A 25 -4.60 0.70 1.64
N SER A 26 -5.71 -0.04 1.60
CA SER A 26 -6.52 -0.25 2.80
C SER A 26 -5.87 -1.34 3.61
N VAL A 27 -5.71 -1.12 4.90
CA VAL A 27 -5.12 -2.08 5.84
C VAL A 27 -6.04 -2.27 7.04
N ASP A 28 -6.12 -3.49 7.55
CA ASP A 28 -6.67 -3.74 8.88
C ASP A 28 -5.61 -3.39 9.93
N GLU A 29 -5.76 -2.24 10.59
CA GLU A 29 -4.74 -1.73 11.50
C GLU A 29 -4.57 -2.59 12.74
N GLY A 30 -5.63 -3.25 13.22
CA GLY A 30 -5.55 -4.14 14.40
C GLY A 30 -4.63 -5.32 14.13
N ARG A 31 -4.80 -5.99 13.00
CA ARG A 31 -3.96 -7.12 12.57
C ARG A 31 -2.57 -6.64 12.13
N ARG A 32 -2.45 -5.43 11.58
CA ARG A 32 -1.15 -4.82 11.29
C ARG A 32 -0.30 -4.62 12.55
N HIS A 33 -0.90 -4.11 13.63
CA HIS A 33 -0.22 -3.98 14.92
C HIS A 33 0.19 -5.35 15.50
N ALA A 34 -0.52 -6.42 15.15
CA ALA A 34 -0.15 -7.79 15.50
C ALA A 34 0.96 -8.39 14.59
N GLY A 35 1.57 -7.60 13.70
CA GLY A 35 2.67 -8.03 12.84
C GLY A 35 2.26 -8.67 11.51
N VAL A 36 0.99 -8.58 11.12
CA VAL A 36 0.47 -9.09 9.83
C VAL A 36 0.51 -7.96 8.78
N CYS A 37 0.68 -8.29 7.51
CA CYS A 37 0.60 -7.34 6.40
C CYS A 37 -0.78 -6.65 6.35
N ALA A 38 -1.85 -7.42 6.54
CA ALA A 38 -3.20 -6.95 6.79
C ALA A 38 -3.79 -6.05 5.67
N GLN A 39 -3.18 -6.05 4.48
CA GLN A 39 -3.71 -5.34 3.32
C GLN A 39 -5.05 -5.94 2.91
N LEU A 40 -6.05 -5.07 2.70
CA LEU A 40 -7.40 -5.40 2.29
C LEU A 40 -7.59 -5.11 0.80
N HIS A 41 -8.06 -6.12 0.08
CA HIS A 41 -8.61 -5.96 -1.26
C HIS A 41 -10.07 -5.54 -1.15
N LEU A 42 -10.31 -4.23 -1.17
CA LEU A 42 -11.63 -3.61 -0.94
C LEU A 42 -12.78 -4.23 -1.76
N PRO A 43 -12.63 -4.54 -3.07
CA PRO A 43 -13.75 -5.09 -3.84
C PRO A 43 -14.25 -6.45 -3.34
N THR A 44 -13.41 -7.24 -2.66
CA THR A 44 -13.75 -8.61 -2.23
C THR A 44 -13.65 -8.83 -0.73
N GLY A 45 -13.18 -7.85 0.04
CA GLY A 45 -12.87 -8.00 1.47
C GLY A 45 -11.78 -9.03 1.77
N ARG A 46 -11.00 -9.44 0.76
CA ARG A 46 -9.90 -10.41 0.97
C ARG A 46 -8.75 -9.72 1.68
N MET A 47 -8.02 -10.47 2.49
CA MET A 47 -6.95 -9.91 3.32
C MET A 47 -5.64 -10.67 3.13
N CYS A 48 -4.52 -9.94 3.10
CA CYS A 48 -3.20 -10.54 3.18
C CYS A 48 -2.89 -10.96 4.62
N THR A 49 -2.61 -12.25 4.82
CA THR A 49 -2.22 -12.82 6.13
C THR A 49 -0.72 -13.05 6.26
N LEU A 50 0.11 -12.63 5.30
CA LEU A 50 1.57 -12.76 5.41
C LEU A 50 2.14 -11.81 6.48
N PRO A 51 3.39 -12.02 6.96
CA PRO A 51 4.05 -11.11 7.88
C PRO A 51 4.16 -9.69 7.32
N HIS A 52 4.10 -8.68 8.19
CA HIS A 52 4.28 -7.29 7.79
C HIS A 52 5.66 -7.09 7.15
N GLY A 53 5.69 -6.47 5.97
CA GLY A 53 6.93 -6.22 5.22
C GLY A 53 7.49 -7.42 4.46
N HIS A 54 6.68 -8.46 4.20
CA HIS A 54 7.09 -9.59 3.38
C HIS A 54 7.64 -9.14 2.00
N PRO A 55 8.69 -9.79 1.47
CA PRO A 55 9.36 -9.36 0.24
C PRO A 55 8.54 -9.66 -1.03
N ASP A 56 7.66 -10.65 -0.95
CA ASP A 56 6.82 -11.08 -2.07
C ASP A 56 5.59 -10.20 -2.26
N SER A 57 4.79 -10.46 -3.30
CA SER A 57 3.49 -9.82 -3.45
C SER A 57 2.48 -10.32 -2.41
N CYS A 58 1.47 -9.51 -2.10
CA CYS A 58 0.42 -9.90 -1.15
C CYS A 58 -0.31 -11.17 -1.62
N GLU A 59 -0.44 -12.14 -0.72
CA GLU A 59 -1.30 -13.31 -0.91
C GLU A 59 -2.62 -13.11 -0.16
N PHE A 60 -3.70 -12.95 -0.92
CA PHE A 60 -5.01 -12.60 -0.39
C PHE A 60 -5.87 -13.84 -0.14
N VAL A 61 -6.29 -14.04 1.11
CA VAL A 61 -7.25 -15.08 1.50
C VAL A 61 -8.67 -14.52 1.65
N ALA A 62 -9.66 -15.40 1.51
CA ALA A 62 -11.07 -15.05 1.74
C ALA A 62 -11.29 -14.60 3.20
N PRO A 63 -12.23 -13.67 3.45
CA PRO A 63 -12.46 -13.12 4.80
C PRO A 63 -12.79 -14.20 5.84
N ASP A 64 -13.51 -15.27 5.46
CA ASP A 64 -13.83 -16.40 6.33
C ASP A 64 -12.64 -17.34 6.61
N GLN A 65 -11.57 -17.23 5.83
CA GLN A 65 -10.35 -18.05 5.95
C GLN A 65 -9.22 -17.33 6.69
N VAL A 66 -9.39 -16.05 7.03
CA VAL A 66 -8.35 -15.22 7.66
C VAL A 66 -7.85 -15.84 8.96
N ASP A 67 -8.74 -16.13 9.90
CA ASP A 67 -8.34 -16.59 11.23
C ASP A 67 -7.74 -18.00 11.19
N ALA A 68 -8.27 -18.89 10.34
CA ALA A 68 -7.70 -20.21 10.10
C ALA A 68 -6.28 -20.13 9.50
N SER A 69 -6.07 -19.20 8.56
CA SER A 69 -4.77 -18.98 7.92
C SER A 69 -3.73 -18.46 8.92
N LEU A 70 -4.11 -17.50 9.76
CA LEU A 70 -3.24 -16.96 10.81
C LEU A 70 -2.91 -18.01 11.88
N ALA A 71 -3.90 -18.77 12.35
CA ALA A 71 -3.68 -19.84 13.31
C ALA A 71 -2.75 -20.94 12.77
N ARG A 72 -2.79 -21.21 11.45
CA ARG A 72 -1.85 -22.13 10.81
C ARG A 72 -0.42 -21.60 10.80
N GLN A 73 -0.24 -20.32 10.49
CA GLN A 73 1.10 -19.70 10.43
C GLN A 73 1.77 -19.62 11.80
N GLN A 74 1.00 -19.34 12.86
CA GLN A 74 1.52 -19.29 14.24
C GLN A 74 2.10 -20.63 14.72
N ARG A 75 1.65 -21.75 14.14
CA ARG A 75 2.15 -23.10 14.49
C ARG A 75 3.40 -23.52 13.71
N VAL A 76 3.80 -22.77 12.69
CA VAL A 76 4.94 -23.11 11.81
C VAL A 76 6.20 -22.32 12.19
N GLY A 77 6.07 -21.28 13.02
CA GLY A 77 7.16 -20.37 13.40
C GLY A 77 7.85 -20.67 14.74
N ASP A 78 7.72 -21.87 15.31
CA ASP A 78 8.45 -22.34 16.51
C ASP A 78 9.64 -23.24 16.10
#